data_AF-A0A5C3KUS6-F1
#
_entry.id   AF-A0A5C3KUS6-F1
#
_cell.length_a   1.000
_cell.length_b   1.000
_cell.length_c   1.000
_cell.angle_alpha   90.00
_cell.angle_beta   90.00
_cell.angle_gamma   90.00
#
_symmetry.space_group_name_H-M   'P 1'
#
loop_
_entity.id
_entity.type
_entity.pdbx_description
1 polymer ?
#
loop_
_entity_poly.entity_id
_entity_poly.type
_entity_poly.pdbx_seq_one_letter_code
_entity_poly.pdbx_strand_id
1 'polypeptide(L)'
;MASTPSRAPSVSGLAVTTTSPPDTISELKSSSNSIAAGIGEAIHALFSASSHSQTTTPIMIDCGERVMALGRKRMGAMNGRNAFLYLKSKFGLLSTSAPLYLSASFTGSPDKFVEVDMDAWEELVPYIEKLRIVG
;
A
#
# COMPACT_ATOMS: atom_id res chain seq x y z
N MET A 1 -2.48 -35.84 -63.03
CA MET A 1 -1.93 -34.59 -62.48
C MET A 1 -2.97 -33.99 -61.56
N ALA A 2 -2.79 -34.12 -60.25
CA ALA A 2 -3.72 -33.60 -59.24
C ALA A 2 -2.93 -32.92 -58.13
N SER A 3 -3.31 -31.69 -57.84
CA SER A 3 -2.71 -30.70 -56.96
C SER A 3 -2.98 -30.98 -55.48
N THR A 4 -1.95 -30.93 -54.64
CA THR A 4 -2.05 -30.94 -53.18
C THR A 4 -2.24 -29.51 -52.64
N PRO A 5 -3.25 -29.21 -51.79
CA PRO A 5 -3.40 -27.90 -51.19
C PRO A 5 -2.47 -27.70 -49.98
N SER A 6 -1.85 -26.52 -49.94
CA SER A 6 -1.06 -25.97 -48.84
C SER A 6 -1.96 -25.68 -47.63
N ARG A 7 -1.61 -26.23 -46.46
CA ARG A 7 -2.30 -26.02 -45.19
C ARG A 7 -1.52 -24.98 -44.38
N ALA A 8 -2.11 -23.80 -44.22
CA ALA A 8 -1.59 -22.72 -43.39
C ALA A 8 -1.46 -23.17 -41.91
N PRO A 9 -0.44 -22.68 -41.16
CA PRO A 9 -0.40 -22.88 -39.72
C PRO A 9 -1.50 -22.05 -39.05
N SER A 10 -2.37 -22.75 -38.32
CA SER A 10 -3.43 -22.14 -37.52
C SER A 10 -2.81 -21.51 -36.28
N VAL A 11 -2.80 -20.18 -36.21
CA VAL A 11 -2.52 -19.43 -34.98
C VAL A 11 -3.74 -19.54 -34.08
N SER A 12 -3.80 -20.64 -33.33
CA SER A 12 -4.77 -20.83 -32.27
C SER A 12 -4.31 -20.09 -31.02
N GLY A 13 -5.02 -19.01 -30.70
CA GLY A 13 -5.34 -18.60 -29.33
C GLY A 13 -4.21 -17.99 -28.51
N LEU A 14 -4.07 -16.66 -28.58
CA LEU A 14 -3.84 -15.91 -27.34
C LEU A 14 -5.14 -15.93 -26.55
N ALA A 15 -5.36 -16.99 -25.79
CA ALA A 15 -6.24 -16.90 -24.64
C ALA A 15 -5.48 -16.04 -23.62
N VAL A 16 -5.86 -14.77 -23.49
CA VAL A 16 -5.50 -13.98 -22.31
C VAL A 16 -6.31 -14.58 -21.17
N THR A 17 -5.77 -15.64 -20.58
CA THR A 17 -6.23 -16.16 -19.30
C THR A 17 -5.93 -15.06 -18.30
N THR A 18 -6.97 -14.43 -17.77
CA THR A 18 -6.91 -13.51 -16.64
C THR A 18 -6.52 -14.30 -15.38
N THR A 19 -5.27 -14.77 -15.33
CA THR A 19 -4.62 -15.17 -14.08
C THR A 19 -4.30 -13.91 -13.29
N SER A 20 -4.32 -14.03 -11.97
CA SER A 20 -4.06 -12.87 -11.14
C SER A 20 -2.64 -12.35 -11.44
N PRO A 21 -2.41 -11.03 -11.43
CA PRO A 21 -1.10 -10.44 -11.77
C PRO A 21 0.14 -11.12 -11.13
N PRO A 22 0.10 -11.59 -9.86
CA PRO A 22 1.26 -12.25 -9.26
C PRO A 22 1.58 -13.63 -9.87
N ASP A 23 0.60 -14.32 -10.44
CA ASP A 23 0.78 -15.66 -11.02
C ASP A 23 1.54 -15.57 -12.36
N THR A 24 1.18 -14.58 -13.20
CA THR A 24 1.82 -14.36 -14.50
C THR A 24 3.29 -13.93 -14.36
N ILE A 25 3.62 -13.12 -13.35
CA ILE A 25 5.01 -12.69 -13.09
C ILE A 25 5.88 -13.87 -12.63
N SER A 26 5.29 -14.78 -11.85
CA SER A 26 5.98 -15.98 -11.37
C SER A 26 6.24 -16.98 -12.51
N GLU A 27 5.31 -17.11 -13.45
CA GLU A 27 5.48 -17.89 -14.68
C GLU A 27 6.55 -17.30 -15.61
N LEU A 28 6.59 -15.97 -15.75
CA LEU A 28 7.63 -15.29 -16.55
C LEU A 28 9.02 -15.50 -15.96
N LYS A 29 9.17 -15.33 -14.64
CA LYS A 29 10.43 -15.54 -13.92
C LYS A 29 10.96 -16.97 -14.02
N SER A 30 10.07 -17.97 -14.04
CA SER A 30 10.42 -19.39 -14.16
C SER A 30 10.49 -19.90 -15.60
N SER A 31 10.35 -19.01 -16.59
CA SER A 31 10.40 -19.36 -18.00
C SER A 31 11.77 -19.89 -18.41
N SER A 32 11.79 -20.89 -19.30
CA SER A 32 13.02 -21.39 -19.95
C SER A 32 13.59 -20.42 -20.98
N ASN A 33 12.88 -19.34 -21.32
CA ASN A 33 13.36 -18.26 -22.18
C ASN A 33 14.08 -17.20 -21.32
N SER A 34 15.37 -17.01 -21.56
CA SER A 34 16.22 -16.08 -20.80
C SER A 34 15.74 -14.63 -20.82
N ILE A 35 15.08 -14.19 -21.91
CA ILE A 35 14.51 -12.84 -22.02
C ILE A 35 13.26 -12.73 -21.14
N ALA A 36 12.37 -13.72 -21.19
CA ALA A 36 11.15 -13.73 -20.37
C ALA A 36 11.47 -13.84 -18.87
N ALA A 37 12.43 -14.69 -18.50
CA ALA A 37 12.94 -14.82 -17.13
C ALA A 37 13.51 -13.49 -16.64
N GLY A 38 14.36 -12.82 -17.44
CA GLY A 38 14.92 -11.52 -17.09
C GLY A 38 13.86 -10.42 -16.90
N ILE A 39 12.81 -10.40 -17.74
CA ILE A 39 11.69 -9.47 -17.58
C ILE A 39 10.92 -9.78 -16.28
N GLY A 40 10.63 -11.06 -16.01
CA GLY A 40 9.97 -11.49 -14.79
C GLY A 40 10.75 -11.10 -13.53
N GLU A 41 12.08 -11.27 -13.54
CA GLU A 41 12.96 -10.84 -12.47
C GLU A 41 12.97 -9.33 -12.27
N ALA A 42 13.08 -8.55 -13.34
CA ALA A 42 13.07 -7.08 -13.27
C ALA A 42 11.75 -6.53 -12.72
N ILE A 43 10.61 -7.09 -13.17
CA ILE A 43 9.28 -6.72 -12.66
C ILE A 43 9.13 -7.13 -11.20
N HIS A 44 9.56 -8.34 -10.83
CA HIS A 44 9.52 -8.81 -9.43
C HIS A 44 10.38 -7.92 -8.51
N ALA A 45 11.56 -7.52 -8.96
CA ALA A 45 12.43 -6.59 -8.24
C ALA A 45 11.78 -5.21 -8.08
N LEU A 46 11.13 -4.69 -9.13
CA LEU A 46 10.40 -3.43 -9.09
C LEU A 46 9.23 -3.46 -8.09
N PHE A 47 8.41 -4.52 -8.11
CA PHE A 47 7.31 -4.70 -7.16
C PHE A 47 7.80 -4.83 -5.71
N SER A 48 8.92 -5.53 -5.51
CA SER A 48 9.54 -5.69 -4.20
C SER A 48 10.12 -4.36 -3.68
N ALA A 49 10.68 -3.53 -4.58
CA ALA A 49 11.17 -2.21 -4.24
C ALA A 49 10.03 -1.21 -3.97
N SER A 50 8.94 -1.26 -4.75
CA SER A 50 7.79 -0.36 -4.58
C SER A 50 6.97 -0.64 -3.31
N SER A 51 6.99 -1.88 -2.82
CA SER A 51 6.32 -2.26 -1.58
C SER A 51 7.14 -1.96 -0.33
N HIS A 52 8.44 -1.66 -0.47
CA HIS A 52 9.35 -1.44 0.65
C HIS A 52 9.06 -0.15 1.45
N SER A 53 8.31 0.79 0.88
CA SER A 53 8.01 2.08 1.53
C SER A 53 6.62 2.13 2.20
N GLN A 54 5.76 1.16 1.94
CA GLN A 54 4.38 1.17 2.42
C GLN A 54 4.17 0.08 3.46
N THR A 55 4.04 0.50 4.71
CA THR A 55 3.73 -0.42 5.81
C THR A 55 2.33 -1.02 5.61
N THR A 56 2.22 -2.34 5.53
CA THR A 56 0.93 -3.05 5.36
C THR A 56 0.17 -3.20 6.68
N THR A 57 0.83 -2.87 7.80
CA THR A 57 0.27 -2.94 9.15
C THR A 57 -0.71 -1.79 9.42
N PRO A 58 -1.74 -2.03 10.26
CA PRO A 58 -2.64 -0.96 10.70
C PRO A 58 -1.87 0.09 11.51
N ILE A 59 -2.38 1.32 11.51
CA ILE A 59 -1.85 2.40 12.34
C ILE A 59 -2.41 2.24 13.74
N MET A 60 -1.54 2.11 14.73
CA MET A 60 -1.92 2.07 16.14
C MET A 60 -2.07 3.50 16.66
N ILE A 61 -3.19 3.82 17.30
CA ILE A 61 -3.50 5.19 17.75
C ILE A 61 -3.70 5.20 19.25
N ASP A 62 -2.84 5.94 19.93
CA ASP A 62 -2.83 6.10 21.38
C ASP A 62 -3.53 7.41 21.78
N CYS A 63 -4.39 7.35 22.79
CA CYS A 63 -5.01 8.51 23.40
C CYS A 63 -5.25 8.22 24.89
N GLY A 64 -4.36 8.71 25.75
CA GLY A 64 -4.36 8.39 27.17
C GLY A 64 -4.21 6.88 27.39
N GLU A 65 -5.18 6.25 28.05
CA GLU A 65 -5.19 4.81 28.34
C GLU A 65 -5.78 3.96 27.20
N ARG A 66 -6.31 4.61 26.15
CA ARG A 66 -7.01 3.91 25.06
C ARG A 66 -6.14 3.80 23.83
N VAL A 67 -6.06 2.59 23.29
CA VAL A 67 -5.39 2.26 22.03
C VAL A 67 -6.41 1.76 21.01
N MET A 68 -6.33 2.24 19.76
CA MET A 68 -7.16 1.78 18.65
C MET A 68 -6.32 1.50 17.41
N ALA A 69 -6.53 0.36 16.76
CA ALA A 69 -5.94 0.06 15.46
C ALA A 69 -6.86 0.59 14.34
N LEU A 70 -6.31 1.35 13.40
CA LEU A 70 -7.03 1.81 12.20
C LEU A 70 -6.36 1.35 10.92
N GLY A 71 -7.19 1.00 9.94
CA GLY A 71 -6.71 0.61 8.61
C GLY A 71 -6.04 1.79 7.90
N ARG A 72 -4.78 1.61 7.50
CA ARG A 72 -3.98 2.62 6.80
C ARG A 72 -4.64 3.17 5.54
N LYS A 73 -5.22 2.28 4.71
CA LYS A 73 -5.93 2.66 3.48
C LYS A 73 -7.06 3.65 3.76
N ARG A 74 -7.78 3.49 4.88
CA ARG A 74 -8.85 4.41 5.28
C ARG A 74 -8.27 5.76 5.72
N MET A 75 -7.20 5.74 6.50
CA MET A 75 -6.53 6.95 6.97
C MET A 75 -5.92 7.77 5.82
N GLY A 76 -5.34 7.11 4.82
CA GLY A 76 -4.77 7.75 3.63
C GLY A 76 -5.82 8.22 2.61
N ALA A 77 -7.07 7.77 2.74
CA ALA A 77 -8.18 8.26 1.91
C ALA A 77 -8.81 9.56 2.45
N MET A 78 -8.36 10.04 3.61
CA MET A 78 -8.82 11.28 4.23
C MET A 78 -7.69 12.31 4.19
N ASN A 79 -8.02 13.59 4.02
CA ASN A 79 -7.06 14.67 4.28
C ASN A 79 -6.81 14.83 5.80
N GLY A 80 -5.74 15.52 6.17
CA GLY A 80 -5.32 15.65 7.57
C GLY A 80 -6.41 16.19 8.49
N ARG A 81 -7.16 17.20 8.05
CA ARG A 81 -8.27 17.79 8.82
C ARG A 81 -9.40 16.78 9.09
N ASN A 82 -9.82 16.03 8.07
CA ASN A 82 -10.87 15.02 8.20
C ASN A 82 -10.40 13.82 9.02
N ALA A 83 -9.15 13.40 8.85
CA ALA A 83 -8.54 12.37 9.66
C ALA A 83 -8.53 12.79 11.14
N PHE A 84 -8.12 14.01 11.45
CA PHE A 84 -8.08 14.49 12.83
C PHE A 84 -9.47 14.59 13.46
N LEU A 85 -10.46 15.12 12.74
CA LEU A 85 -11.86 15.15 13.20
C LEU A 85 -12.43 13.75 13.42
N TYR A 86 -12.13 12.82 12.51
CA TYR A 86 -12.53 11.41 12.64
C TYR A 86 -11.94 10.79 13.91
N LEU A 87 -10.66 11.03 14.19
CA LEU A 87 -10.01 10.56 15.41
C LEU A 87 -10.62 11.20 16.66
N LYS A 88 -10.81 12.52 16.68
CA LYS A 88 -11.49 13.19 17.79
C LYS A 88 -12.87 12.58 18.06
N SER A 89 -13.64 12.29 17.02
CA SER A 89 -14.93 11.60 17.14
C SER A 89 -14.79 10.20 17.75
N LYS A 90 -13.85 9.39 17.27
CA LYS A 90 -13.62 8.02 17.76
C LYS A 90 -13.18 7.95 19.22
N PHE A 91 -12.47 8.97 19.69
CA PHE A 91 -11.98 9.06 21.06
C PHE A 91 -12.86 9.93 21.98
N GLY A 92 -14.00 10.44 21.50
CA GLY A 92 -14.93 11.24 22.32
C GLY A 92 -14.41 12.64 22.67
N LEU A 93 -13.49 13.17 21.87
CA LEU A 93 -12.77 14.45 22.10
C LEU A 93 -13.36 15.63 21.32
N LEU A 94 -14.55 15.49 20.74
CA LEU A 94 -15.17 16.56 19.95
C LEU A 94 -15.57 17.77 20.81
N SER A 95 -15.95 17.54 22.06
CA SER A 95 -16.34 18.57 23.02
C SER A 95 -15.16 19.17 23.80
N THR A 96 -13.95 18.64 23.63
CA THR A 96 -12.76 19.12 24.32
C THR A 96 -12.41 20.54 23.86
N SER A 97 -12.34 21.47 24.81
CA SER A 97 -11.90 22.85 24.60
C SER A 97 -10.38 23.01 24.63
N ALA A 98 -9.65 22.03 25.16
CA ALA A 98 -8.20 22.00 25.14
C ALA A 98 -7.67 21.86 23.70
N PRO A 99 -6.55 22.55 23.36
CA PRO A 99 -5.88 22.36 22.09
C PRO A 99 -5.35 20.93 21.99
N LEU A 100 -5.68 20.25 20.89
CA LEU A 100 -5.22 18.89 20.62
C LEU A 100 -4.33 18.89 19.39
N TYR A 101 -3.29 18.07 19.40
CA TYR A 101 -2.39 17.87 18.27
C TYR A 101 -2.12 16.38 18.03
N LEU A 102 -1.70 16.04 16.83
CA LEU A 102 -1.29 14.68 16.47
C LEU A 102 0.23 14.60 16.49
N SER A 103 0.74 13.55 17.11
CA SER A 103 2.13 13.15 16.98
C SER A 103 2.22 11.75 16.39
N ALA A 104 3.24 11.49 15.59
CA ALA A 104 3.47 10.20 14.96
C ALA A 104 4.89 9.69 15.22
N SER A 105 5.01 8.37 15.31
CA SER A 105 6.27 7.66 15.08
C SER A 105 6.27 7.09 13.67
N PHE A 106 7.45 7.07 13.07
CA PHE A 106 7.65 6.67 11.68
C PHE A 106 8.52 5.42 11.58
N THR A 107 8.40 4.72 10.45
CA THR A 107 9.21 3.54 10.15
C THR A 107 10.70 3.81 10.37
N GLY A 108 11.35 2.94 11.14
CA GLY A 108 12.77 3.08 11.49
C GLY A 108 13.05 4.02 12.68
N SER A 109 12.03 4.61 13.30
CA SER A 109 12.16 5.42 14.53
C SER A 109 10.92 5.27 15.44
N PRO A 110 10.59 4.06 15.92
CA PRO A 110 9.35 3.77 16.66
C PRO A 110 9.24 4.46 18.01
N ASP A 111 10.37 4.84 18.62
CA ASP A 111 10.44 5.47 19.95
C ASP A 111 10.38 7.00 19.89
N LYS A 112 10.50 7.58 18.70
CA LYS A 112 10.50 9.03 18.50
C LYS A 112 9.15 9.47 17.96
N PHE A 113 8.43 10.25 18.76
CA PHE A 113 7.20 10.92 18.34
C PHE A 113 7.52 12.35 17.91
N VAL A 114 7.01 12.76 16.76
CA VAL A 114 7.08 14.14 16.26
C VAL A 114 5.69 14.62 15.89
N GLU A 115 5.46 15.93 15.98
CA GLU A 115 4.20 16.53 15.57
C GLU A 115 3.95 16.30 14.07
N VAL A 116 2.72 15.98 13.71
CA VAL A 116 2.33 15.69 12.33
C VAL A 116 1.85 16.98 11.67
N ASP A 117 2.46 17.32 10.52
CA ASP A 117 1.93 18.34 9.65
C ASP A 117 0.65 17.84 8.96
N MET A 118 -0.46 18.55 9.19
CA MET A 118 -1.77 18.18 8.65
C MET A 118 -1.91 18.49 7.16
N ASP A 119 -1.08 19.37 6.61
CA ASP A 119 -1.09 19.71 5.18
C ASP A 119 -0.29 18.67 4.36
N ALA A 120 0.65 17.96 5.00
CA ALA A 120 1.43 16.87 4.41
C ALA A 120 0.87 15.46 4.73
N TRP A 121 -0.35 15.38 5.25
CA TRP A 121 -0.91 14.15 5.81
C TRP A 121 -0.86 12.96 4.84
N GLU A 122 -1.31 13.15 3.60
CA GLU A 122 -1.39 12.11 2.57
C GLU A 122 -0.01 11.52 2.24
N GLU A 123 1.03 12.34 2.28
CA GLU A 123 2.42 11.94 2.06
C GLU A 123 3.00 11.18 3.26
N LEU A 124 2.58 11.56 4.48
CA LEU A 124 3.10 10.98 5.72
C LEU A 124 2.44 9.64 6.08
N VAL A 125 1.14 9.47 5.80
CA VAL A 125 0.37 8.27 6.19
C VAL A 125 1.06 6.95 5.85
N PRO A 126 1.66 6.72 4.67
CA PRO A 126 2.33 5.47 4.35
C PRO A 126 3.44 5.06 5.33
N TYR A 127 4.05 6.04 5.99
CA TYR A 127 5.23 5.90 6.84
C TYR A 127 4.92 5.92 8.33
N ILE A 128 3.68 6.25 8.72
CA ILE A 128 3.27 6.32 10.13
C ILE A 128 3.13 4.91 10.72
N GLU A 129 3.86 4.59 11.79
CA GLU A 129 3.68 3.33 12.52
C GLU A 129 2.66 3.48 13.65
N LYS A 130 2.84 4.51 14.47
CA LYS A 130 1.93 4.84 15.58
C LYS A 130 1.56 6.32 15.53
N LEU A 131 0.31 6.62 15.84
CA LEU A 131 -0.19 7.96 16.10
C LEU A 131 -0.50 8.11 17.59
N ARG A 132 -0.39 9.34 18.08
CA ARG A 132 -0.84 9.72 19.41
C ARG A 132 -1.56 11.05 19.35
N ILE A 133 -2.74 11.09 19.95
CA ILE A 133 -3.46 12.34 20.22
C ILE A 133 -2.91 12.90 21.52
N VAL A 134 -2.42 14.14 21.49
CA VAL A 134 -1.86 14.82 22.65
C VAL A 134 -2.64 16.10 22.90
N GLY A 135 -2.82 16.45 24.18
CA GLY A 135 -3.66 17.55 24.65
C GLY A 135 -3.44 17.87 26.11
#